data_AF-A0AAN8PYG2-F1
#
_entry.id   AF-A0AAN8PYG2-F1
#
_cell.length_a   1.000
_cell.length_b   1.000
_cell.length_c   1.000
_cell.angle_alpha   90.00
_cell.angle_beta   90.00
_cell.angle_gamma   90.00
#
_symmetry.space_group_name_H-M   'P 1'
#
loop_
_entity.id
_entity.type
_entity.pdbx_description
1 polymer ?
#
loop_
_entity_poly.entity_id
_entity_poly.type
_entity_poly.pdbx_seq_one_letter_code
_entity_poly.pdbx_strand_id
1 'polypeptide(L)'
;MQDMAGHTAGDPLECYSIPIVLEKDADIDNQGHAVLEADGKQRYRCGFRIGGGIDQDPSQSPQGYPDKGIYVTYIHENSAASRCGLQVHDKILQVNGKDLTVATHKQAVEYIRRKPVLKMLVYRKGVPQLHKTGGNPQFQSYNQYSQQYQQQY
;
A
#
# COMPACT_ATOMS: atom_id res chain seq x y z
N MET A 1 -17.35 27.61 -8.69
CA MET A 1 -16.22 27.75 -9.64
C MET A 1 -15.52 26.40 -9.68
N GLN A 2 -15.39 25.81 -10.86
CA GLN A 2 -14.72 24.54 -11.06
C GLN A 2 -13.21 24.81 -11.12
N ASP A 3 -12.40 24.12 -10.34
CA ASP A 3 -10.94 24.24 -10.46
C ASP A 3 -10.42 23.48 -11.69
N MET A 4 -9.15 23.68 -12.03
CA MET A 4 -8.53 23.03 -13.20
C MET A 4 -8.37 21.50 -13.03
N ALA A 5 -8.69 20.94 -11.87
CA ALA A 5 -8.78 19.49 -11.65
C ALA A 5 -10.21 18.95 -11.81
N GLY A 6 -11.20 19.82 -12.13
CA GLY A 6 -12.60 19.45 -12.31
C GLY A 6 -13.42 19.41 -11.02
N HIS A 7 -12.89 19.93 -9.91
CA HIS A 7 -13.56 19.89 -8.62
C HIS A 7 -14.40 21.15 -8.40
N THR A 8 -15.59 21.00 -7.81
CA THR A 8 -16.44 22.14 -7.42
C THR A 8 -16.16 22.51 -5.96
N ALA A 9 -15.87 23.79 -5.69
CA ALA A 9 -15.71 24.27 -4.32
C ALA A 9 -16.94 23.95 -3.46
N GLY A 10 -16.74 23.24 -2.35
CA GLY A 10 -17.80 22.74 -1.46
C GLY A 10 -18.03 21.23 -1.54
N ASP A 11 -17.55 20.58 -2.60
CA ASP A 11 -17.57 19.11 -2.69
C ASP A 11 -16.46 18.50 -1.82
N PRO A 12 -16.74 17.39 -1.09
CA PRO A 12 -15.70 16.65 -0.39
C PRO A 12 -14.61 16.19 -1.37
N LEU A 13 -13.34 16.44 -1.03
CA LEU A 13 -12.19 15.86 -1.73
C LEU A 13 -12.26 14.33 -1.62
N GLU A 14 -12.55 13.67 -2.74
CA GLU A 14 -12.54 12.20 -2.81
C GLU A 14 -11.09 11.70 -2.95
N CYS A 15 -10.47 11.36 -1.83
CA CYS A 15 -9.17 10.70 -1.82
C CYS A 15 -9.39 9.19 -1.62
N TYR A 16 -9.30 8.42 -2.70
CA TYR A 16 -9.53 6.96 -2.72
C TYR A 16 -8.38 6.13 -2.11
N SER A 17 -7.73 6.65 -1.06
CA SER A 17 -6.64 5.93 -0.41
C SER A 17 -7.17 4.86 0.53
N ILE A 18 -6.65 3.64 0.41
CA ILE A 18 -6.98 2.51 1.28
C ILE A 18 -5.94 2.49 2.41
N PRO A 19 -6.38 2.61 3.67
CA PRO A 19 -5.48 2.45 4.81
C PRO A 19 -5.16 0.97 5.01
N ILE A 20 -3.87 0.65 5.06
CA ILE A 20 -3.38 -0.71 5.33
C ILE A 20 -2.38 -0.64 6.49
N VAL A 21 -2.56 -1.49 7.50
CA VAL A 21 -1.59 -1.68 8.57
C VAL A 21 -0.91 -3.03 8.37
N LEU A 22 0.41 -3.01 8.17
CA LEU A 22 1.23 -4.19 8.01
C LEU A 22 2.16 -4.33 9.20
N GLU A 23 1.96 -5.38 9.98
CA GLU A 23 2.90 -5.84 11.00
C GLU A 23 3.84 -6.86 10.37
N LYS A 24 5.14 -6.57 10.35
CA LYS A 24 6.11 -7.43 9.68
C LYS A 24 6.34 -8.71 10.46
N ASP A 25 6.60 -9.78 9.72
CA ASP A 25 7.02 -11.04 10.30
C ASP A 25 8.46 -10.94 10.82
N ALA A 26 8.73 -11.61 11.93
CA ALA A 26 10.08 -11.93 12.34
C ALA A 26 10.81 -12.65 11.20
N ASP A 27 12.04 -12.27 10.91
CA ASP A 27 12.87 -13.11 10.06
C ASP A 27 13.38 -14.30 10.89
N ILE A 28 13.17 -15.51 10.40
CA ILE A 28 13.45 -16.75 11.11
C ILE A 28 14.47 -17.55 10.29
N ASP A 29 15.52 -18.06 10.95
CA ASP A 29 16.50 -18.93 10.32
C ASP A 29 16.00 -20.37 10.14
N ASN A 30 16.83 -21.23 9.57
CA ASN A 30 16.47 -22.64 9.33
C ASN A 30 16.29 -23.46 10.62
N GLN A 31 16.67 -22.92 11.78
CA GLN A 31 16.58 -23.58 13.09
C GLN A 31 15.35 -23.09 13.89
N GLY A 32 14.60 -22.12 13.36
CA GLY A 32 13.43 -21.54 14.03
C GLY A 32 13.75 -20.34 14.92
N HIS A 33 14.98 -19.83 14.91
CA HIS A 33 15.38 -18.69 15.72
C HIS A 33 15.24 -17.37 14.96
N ALA A 34 14.94 -16.29 15.69
CA ALA A 34 14.88 -14.97 15.11
C ALA A 34 16.26 -14.52 14.62
N VAL A 35 16.35 -14.12 13.36
CA VAL A 35 17.58 -13.55 12.79
C VAL A 35 17.77 -12.15 13.36
N LEU A 36 18.98 -11.90 13.87
CA LEU A 36 19.38 -10.60 14.40
C LEU A 36 20.25 -9.84 13.40
N GLU A 37 20.08 -8.52 13.36
CA GLU A 37 20.98 -7.59 12.69
C GLU A 37 22.27 -7.40 13.51
N ALA A 38 23.28 -6.72 12.93
CA ALA A 38 24.58 -6.51 13.58
C ALA A 38 24.50 -5.74 14.92
N ASP A 39 23.43 -4.97 15.15
CA ASP A 39 23.18 -4.24 16.40
C ASP A 39 22.42 -5.07 17.45
N GLY A 40 22.22 -6.37 17.19
CA GLY A 40 21.49 -7.30 18.05
C GLY A 40 19.96 -7.17 17.96
N LYS A 41 19.42 -6.27 17.12
CA LYS A 41 17.96 -6.15 16.94
C LYS A 41 17.44 -7.21 16.00
N GLN A 42 16.22 -7.67 16.28
CA GLN A 42 15.51 -8.60 15.42
C GLN A 42 15.27 -8.02 14.01
N ARG A 43 15.58 -8.84 13.00
CA ARG A 43 15.29 -8.54 11.59
C ARG A 43 13.84 -8.89 11.27
N TYR A 44 13.23 -8.11 10.38
CA TYR A 44 11.82 -8.26 10.01
C TYR A 44 11.63 -8.32 8.49
N ARG A 45 10.63 -9.10 8.05
CA ARG A 45 10.24 -9.25 6.65
C ARG A 45 8.84 -8.71 6.42
N CYS A 46 8.69 -7.81 5.44
CA CYS A 46 7.38 -7.27 5.11
C CYS A 46 6.58 -8.14 4.14
N GLY A 47 7.21 -9.03 3.38
CA GLY A 47 6.49 -9.96 2.50
C GLY A 47 6.05 -9.39 1.16
N PHE A 48 6.56 -8.22 0.75
CA PHE A 48 6.27 -7.66 -0.57
C PHE A 48 7.52 -7.05 -1.22
N ARG A 49 7.47 -6.88 -2.53
CA ARG A 49 8.48 -6.15 -3.32
C ARG A 49 7.88 -4.86 -3.86
N ILE A 50 8.73 -3.86 -4.03
CA ILE A 50 8.35 -2.60 -4.68
C ILE A 50 9.11 -2.40 -5.98
N GLY A 51 8.56 -1.57 -6.87
CA GLY A 51 9.19 -1.07 -8.08
C GLY A 51 8.82 0.39 -8.32
N GLY A 52 9.49 1.02 -9.28
CA GLY A 52 9.30 2.43 -9.60
C GLY A 52 10.06 3.35 -8.65
N GLY A 53 9.65 4.62 -8.63
CA GLY A 53 10.33 5.74 -7.99
C GLY A 53 10.26 6.95 -8.90
N ILE A 54 10.38 8.15 -8.34
CA ILE A 54 10.41 9.39 -9.15
C ILE A 54 11.60 9.44 -10.11
N ASP A 55 12.65 8.69 -9.77
CA ASP A 55 13.92 8.52 -10.47
C ASP A 55 13.89 7.42 -11.54
N GLN A 56 12.76 6.71 -11.72
CA GLN A 56 12.63 5.64 -12.71
C GLN A 56 11.62 6.03 -13.80
N ASP A 57 11.88 5.61 -15.04
CA ASP A 57 10.95 5.75 -16.16
C ASP A 57 9.86 4.67 -16.07
N PRO A 58 8.58 5.02 -15.91
CA PRO A 58 7.50 4.05 -15.80
C PRO A 58 7.33 3.20 -17.06
N SER A 59 7.69 3.71 -18.24
CA SER A 59 7.61 2.96 -19.51
C SER A 59 8.55 1.76 -19.56
N GLN A 60 9.59 1.75 -18.72
CA GLN A 60 10.57 0.66 -18.61
C GLN A 60 10.15 -0.41 -17.59
N SER A 61 9.05 -0.20 -16.87
CA SER A 61 8.54 -1.20 -15.93
C SER A 61 7.90 -2.37 -16.70
N PRO A 62 8.28 -3.63 -16.41
CA PRO A 62 7.62 -4.79 -17.01
C PRO A 62 6.15 -4.95 -16.59
N GLN A 63 5.70 -4.21 -15.56
CA GLN A 63 4.32 -4.19 -15.11
C GLN A 63 3.46 -3.12 -15.80
N GLY A 64 4.05 -2.23 -16.61
CA GLY A 64 3.31 -1.21 -17.36
C GLY A 64 2.59 -0.19 -16.49
N TYR A 65 3.30 0.45 -15.54
CA TYR A 65 2.70 1.45 -14.67
C TYR A 65 2.32 2.73 -15.42
N PRO A 66 1.18 3.37 -15.09
CA PRO A 66 0.67 4.53 -15.82
C PRO A 66 1.45 5.82 -15.54
N ASP A 67 2.16 5.88 -14.42
CA ASP A 67 2.88 7.07 -13.97
C ASP A 67 4.06 6.70 -13.06
N LYS A 68 4.79 7.73 -12.62
CA LYS A 68 5.85 7.60 -11.62
C LYS A 68 5.25 7.39 -10.22
N GLY A 69 5.90 6.51 -9.45
CA GLY A 69 5.59 6.30 -8.04
C GLY A 69 6.13 4.96 -7.54
N ILE A 70 5.81 4.65 -6.28
CA ILE A 70 6.19 3.40 -5.64
C ILE A 70 5.04 2.41 -5.75
N TYR A 71 5.29 1.29 -6.44
CA TYR A 71 4.29 0.28 -6.71
C TYR A 71 4.66 -1.06 -6.10
N VAL A 72 3.68 -1.78 -5.58
CA VAL A 72 3.85 -3.17 -5.17
C VAL A 72 3.96 -4.05 -6.42
N THR A 73 5.12 -4.69 -6.61
CA THR A 73 5.41 -5.53 -7.78
C THR A 73 5.17 -7.01 -7.51
N TYR A 74 5.19 -7.43 -6.24
CA TYR A 74 5.02 -8.82 -5.84
C TYR A 74 4.60 -8.93 -4.37
N ILE A 75 3.74 -9.90 -4.06
CA ILE A 75 3.36 -10.29 -2.70
C ILE A 75 3.78 -11.74 -2.49
N HIS A 76 4.54 -12.00 -1.43
CA HIS A 76 4.85 -13.37 -1.01
C HIS A 76 3.60 -14.00 -0.38
N GLU A 77 3.27 -15.22 -0.79
CA GLU A 77 2.19 -16.00 -0.20
C GLU A 77 2.40 -16.19 1.31
N ASN A 78 1.30 -16.19 2.06
CA ASN A 78 1.26 -16.35 3.53
C ASN A 78 2.06 -15.32 4.33
N SER A 79 2.62 -14.30 3.69
CA SER A 79 3.42 -13.27 4.34
C SER A 79 2.57 -12.19 5.01
N ALA A 80 3.18 -11.37 5.87
CA ALA A 80 2.56 -10.19 6.46
C ALA A 80 1.78 -9.33 5.45
N ALA A 81 2.35 -9.06 4.27
CA ALA A 81 1.69 -8.28 3.23
C ALA A 81 0.43 -8.96 2.65
N SER A 82 0.50 -10.28 2.44
CA SER A 82 -0.66 -11.05 1.97
C SER A 82 -1.79 -11.02 2.99
N ARG A 83 -1.46 -11.24 4.27
CA ARG A 83 -2.44 -11.28 5.37
C ARG A 83 -3.08 -9.91 5.65
N CYS A 84 -2.36 -8.81 5.41
CA CYS A 84 -2.89 -7.46 5.59
C CYS A 84 -3.70 -6.93 4.38
N GLY A 85 -3.88 -7.75 3.34
CA GLY A 85 -4.68 -7.37 2.16
C GLY A 85 -3.98 -6.40 1.19
N LEU A 86 -2.66 -6.27 1.27
CA LEU A 86 -1.87 -5.54 0.25
C LEU A 86 -1.88 -6.35 -1.05
N GLN A 87 -2.04 -5.67 -2.18
CA GLN A 87 -2.15 -6.32 -3.50
C GLN A 87 -1.04 -5.84 -4.44
N VAL A 88 -0.71 -6.70 -5.40
CA VAL A 88 0.14 -6.30 -6.54
C VAL A 88 -0.58 -5.18 -7.30
N HIS A 89 0.20 -4.21 -7.79
CA HIS A 89 -0.26 -2.96 -8.41
C HIS A 89 -0.83 -1.90 -7.47
N ASP A 90 -0.85 -2.12 -6.16
CA ASP A 90 -1.08 -1.02 -5.22
C ASP A 90 0.02 0.04 -5.36
N LYS A 91 -0.39 1.30 -5.54
CA LYS A 91 0.52 2.46 -5.49
C LYS A 91 0.62 2.94 -4.05
N ILE A 92 1.79 2.86 -3.45
CA ILE A 92 2.03 3.31 -2.07
C ILE A 92 2.20 4.83 -2.07
N LEU A 93 1.25 5.53 -1.46
CA LEU A 93 1.24 6.99 -1.37
C LEU A 93 1.99 7.46 -0.12
N GLN A 94 1.81 6.76 1.00
CA GLN A 94 2.36 7.14 2.29
C GLN A 94 2.72 5.91 3.11
N VAL A 95 3.78 5.99 3.92
CA VAL A 95 4.09 5.02 4.98
C VAL A 95 4.41 5.80 6.25
N ASN A 96 3.79 5.46 7.39
CA ASN A 96 4.06 6.04 8.71
C ASN A 96 4.13 7.59 8.72
N GLY A 97 3.25 8.25 7.96
CA GLY A 97 3.20 9.71 7.85
C GLY A 97 4.20 10.31 6.85
N LYS A 98 5.11 9.51 6.28
CA LYS A 98 6.00 9.95 5.20
C LYS A 98 5.35 9.74 3.85
N ASP A 99 5.17 10.84 3.15
CA ASP A 99 4.80 10.86 1.73
C ASP A 99 5.88 10.20 0.87
N LEU A 100 5.44 9.27 0.00
CA LEU A 100 6.24 8.49 -0.93
C LEU A 100 5.92 8.81 -2.40
N THR A 101 4.98 9.72 -2.69
CA THR A 101 4.57 10.08 -4.06
C THR A 101 5.71 10.63 -4.91
N VAL A 102 6.69 11.29 -4.28
CA VAL A 102 7.90 11.84 -4.92
C VAL A 102 9.19 11.18 -4.42
N ALA A 103 9.09 10.02 -3.76
CA ALA A 103 10.27 9.32 -3.27
C ALA A 103 11.03 8.63 -4.42
N THR A 104 12.36 8.62 -4.30
CA THR A 104 13.17 7.71 -5.12
C THR A 104 12.95 6.27 -4.69
N HIS A 105 13.27 5.32 -5.57
CA HIS A 105 13.19 3.90 -5.24
C HIS A 105 13.95 3.57 -3.95
N LYS A 106 15.20 4.05 -3.85
CA LYS A 106 16.08 3.83 -2.71
C LYS A 106 15.49 4.40 -1.42
N GLN A 107 14.95 5.63 -1.47
CA GLN A 107 14.32 6.25 -0.30
C GLN A 107 13.13 5.43 0.20
N ALA A 108 12.29 4.93 -0.71
CA ALA A 108 11.15 4.10 -0.35
C ALA A 108 11.58 2.78 0.32
N VAL A 109 12.58 2.09 -0.25
CA VAL A 109 13.16 0.86 0.34
C VAL A 109 13.68 1.13 1.76
N GLU A 110 14.51 2.16 1.93
CA GLU A 110 15.07 2.49 3.24
C GLU A 110 13.98 2.80 4.27
N TYR A 111 12.96 3.56 3.86
CA TYR A 111 11.88 3.95 4.77
C TYR A 111 11.02 2.75 5.19
N ILE A 112 10.62 1.91 4.22
CA ILE A 112 9.85 0.69 4.46
C ILE A 112 10.62 -0.28 5.36
N ARG A 113 11.94 -0.42 5.21
CA ARG A 113 12.73 -1.37 6.00
C ARG A 113 12.84 -1.02 7.49
N ARG A 114 12.83 0.26 7.86
CA ARG A 114 13.20 0.75 9.21
C ARG A 114 12.28 0.35 10.37
N LYS A 115 10.97 0.22 10.12
CA LYS A 115 9.98 0.04 11.20
C LYS A 115 9.33 -1.36 11.15
N PRO A 116 9.06 -2.00 12.29
CA PRO A 116 8.38 -3.31 12.32
C PRO A 116 6.91 -3.21 11.90
N VAL A 117 6.28 -2.04 12.09
CA VAL A 117 4.90 -1.77 11.66
C VAL A 117 4.89 -0.67 10.61
N LEU A 118 4.11 -0.87 9.55
CA LEU A 118 3.89 0.07 8.46
C LEU A 118 2.41 0.45 8.40
N LYS A 119 2.11 1.72 8.69
CA LYS A 119 0.79 2.33 8.44
C LYS A 119 0.83 2.98 7.06
N MET A 120 0.16 2.36 6.09
CA MET A 120 0.25 2.72 4.69
C MET A 120 -1.05 3.33 4.19
N LEU A 121 -0.93 4.29 3.28
CA LEU A 121 -2.02 4.72 2.41
C LEU A 121 -1.68 4.27 0.99
N VAL A 122 -2.57 3.51 0.36
CA VAL A 122 -2.36 3.00 -0.99
C VAL A 122 -3.49 3.40 -1.93
N TYR A 123 -3.18 3.60 -3.20
CA TYR A 123 -4.17 3.68 -4.26
C TYR A 123 -4.25 2.34 -5.00
N ARG A 124 -5.48 1.84 -5.20
CA ARG A 124 -5.78 0.60 -5.92
C ARG A 124 -6.81 0.88 -7.01
N LYS A 125 -6.46 0.59 -8.25
CA LYS A 125 -7.38 0.74 -9.39
C LYS A 125 -8.58 -0.21 -9.23
N GLY A 126 -9.79 0.31 -9.40
CA GLY A 126 -11.01 -0.50 -9.43
C GLY A 126 -11.65 -0.81 -8.07
N VAL A 127 -11.16 -0.21 -6.97
CA VAL A 127 -11.94 -0.20 -5.73
C VAL A 127 -13.19 0.66 -5.96
N PRO A 128 -14.41 0.10 -5.81
CA PRO A 128 -15.64 0.82 -6.10
C PRO A 128 -15.70 2.11 -5.30
N GLN A 129 -16.17 3.19 -5.95
CA GLN A 129 -16.52 4.41 -5.24
C GLN A 129 -17.53 4.05 -4.15
N LEU A 130 -17.31 4.53 -2.92
CA LEU A 130 -18.35 4.51 -1.90
C LEU A 130 -19.55 5.27 -2.48
N HIS A 131 -20.64 4.55 -2.77
CA HIS A 131 -21.84 5.19 -3.30
C HIS A 131 -22.37 6.14 -2.24
N LYS A 132 -22.35 7.44 -2.54
CA LYS A 132 -23.00 8.48 -1.75
C LYS A 132 -24.50 8.18 -1.72
N THR A 133 -24.98 7.49 -0.69
CA THR A 133 -26.40 7.60 -0.33
C THR A 133 -26.56 9.00 0.24
N GLY A 134 -27.45 9.82 -0.35
CA GLY A 134 -27.60 11.26 -0.09
C GLY A 134 -28.10 11.63 1.31
N GLY A 135 -27.70 10.91 2.35
CA GLY A 135 -27.89 11.26 3.75
C GLY A 135 -26.56 11.67 4.39
N ASN A 136 -26.64 12.38 5.52
CA ASN A 136 -25.50 12.77 6.35
C ASN A 136 -24.43 11.65 6.43
N PRO A 137 -23.13 11.98 6.35
CA PRO A 137 -22.06 10.99 6.31
C PRO A 137 -22.04 10.15 7.58
N GLN A 138 -22.69 8.99 7.53
CA GLN A 138 -22.49 7.91 8.49
C GLN A 138 -21.25 7.12 8.05
N PHE A 139 -20.33 6.92 8.99
CA PHE A 139 -19.14 6.12 8.83
C PHE A 139 -19.56 4.68 8.47
N GLN A 140 -19.50 4.30 7.18
CA GLN A 140 -19.85 2.95 6.75
C GLN A 140 -18.72 1.99 7.13
N SER A 141 -18.99 1.15 8.14
CA SER A 141 -18.12 0.07 8.58
C SER A 141 -17.79 -0.89 7.43
N TYR A 142 -16.51 -1.23 7.28
CA TYR A 142 -15.90 -2.00 6.19
C TYR A 142 -16.28 -3.51 6.18
N ASN A 143 -17.39 -3.90 6.79
CA ASN A 143 -17.67 -5.30 7.14
C ASN A 143 -18.41 -6.13 6.06
N GLN A 144 -18.66 -5.61 4.86
CA GLN A 144 -19.56 -6.30 3.91
C GLN A 144 -18.95 -6.74 2.57
N TYR A 145 -17.71 -6.35 2.22
CA TYR A 145 -17.14 -6.69 0.91
C TYR A 145 -16.34 -8.01 0.84
N SER A 146 -16.09 -8.69 1.97
CA SER A 146 -15.32 -9.93 1.99
C SER A 146 -16.08 -11.18 1.58
N GLN A 147 -17.41 -11.15 1.47
CA GLN A 147 -18.20 -12.36 1.15
C GLN A 147 -18.34 -12.67 -0.35
N GLN A 148 -18.08 -11.71 -1.25
CA GLN A 148 -18.35 -11.92 -2.67
C GLN A 148 -17.19 -12.58 -3.44
N TYR A 149 -16.00 -12.70 -2.85
CA TYR A 149 -14.82 -13.30 -3.51
C TYR A 149 -14.60 -14.79 -3.19
N GLN A 150 -15.49 -15.43 -2.43
CA GLN A 150 -15.40 -16.88 -2.16
C GLN A 150 -16.26 -17.75 -3.12
N GLN A 151 -16.81 -17.19 -4.20
CA GLN A 151 -17.66 -17.95 -5.13
C GLN A 151 -17.12 -18.10 -6.56
N GLN A 152 -15.86 -17.82 -6.82
CA GLN A 152 -15.24 -18.26 -8.08
C GLN A 152 -13.90 -18.94 -7.81
N TYR A 153 -13.89 -20.24 -8.16
CA TYR A 153 -12.88 -21.30 -8.01
C TYR A 153 -12.92 -22.10 -6.70
#